data_AF-A0AB39MPC9-F1
#
_entry.id   AF-A0AB39MPC9-F1
#
_cell.length_a   1.000
_cell.length_b   1.000
_cell.length_c   1.000
_cell.angle_alpha   90.00
_cell.angle_beta   90.00
_cell.angle_gamma   90.00
#
_symmetry.space_group_name_H-M   'P 1'
#
loop_
_entity.id
_entity.type
_entity.pdbx_description
1 polymer ?
#
loop_
_entity_poly.entity_id
_entity_poly.type
_entity_poly.pdbx_seq_one_letter_code
_entity_poly.pdbx_strand_id
1 'polypeptide(L)'
;MAAGRSTAVVSFQGTHGLPQRGEKFPVRDQDVRFYQPNRRSTQCQWGVLPWKRRILCIDTGWGTSVANGVWHSGLQRILKLDQEDLGLGACWPGLSELKDSLLQPVAERDRELLVCVARSQGRQCKAELSGVKSPHMYVRKHRGPDGLQRLRAVHLPTPHEMTTEESDRHKAMKDFLARTGQAAGLEVHVEKTTKNRTSRPDVTIVGDGGANLGCEAQYYNASAGIVLRRSKAHAEAGLTANWITHDDRFHLIDRSNWMLTRQMTWREINNAADLALIGGFRVLVEWWCTASAERPCTNARVKTGCGKVHLQWDTPRRQDDEGTGWTGHEGNTRAVTVGQTLIGAATGSVTPLFASSRKDRRSGAYMWVPTQDRYRWADYRTEEDQGPEEEQPADEGVHFSGRDVDIPCTFGDDTFAPGTRLERRGLYSVELTLTADAPAPPRNSSSARATSAPHQQIPVLIQAPSAAEKVVPSSEDESVSVSSPDEDQPSASGLPASLIALQQAADLERTKLEQLASFDERTHQRQNWFKASVAVQNAVTHYATTANLNRFDVEQQLRRAAKGEDTVNR
;
A
#
# COMPACT_ATOMS: atom_id res chain seq x y z
N MET A 1 -68.64 32.98 13.81
CA MET A 1 -67.76 33.19 14.99
C MET A 1 -66.31 33.26 14.50
N ALA A 2 -65.44 33.97 15.21
CA ALA A 2 -64.02 34.21 14.86
C ALA A 2 -63.17 32.92 14.97
N ALA A 3 -61.91 32.78 14.49
CA ALA A 3 -60.92 33.58 13.72
C ALA A 3 -60.05 32.55 12.93
N GLY A 4 -59.18 32.84 11.96
CA GLY A 4 -58.66 34.10 11.42
C GLY A 4 -57.11 34.13 11.46
N ARG A 5 -56.42 34.02 10.32
CA ARG A 5 -55.10 34.65 10.01
C ARG A 5 -54.62 34.42 8.57
N SER A 6 -54.65 35.50 7.79
CA SER A 6 -53.76 35.81 6.64
C SER A 6 -52.32 36.08 7.15
N THR A 7 -51.25 36.44 6.42
CA THR A 7 -50.92 36.83 5.01
C THR A 7 -49.37 36.62 4.89
N ALA A 8 -48.61 36.75 3.80
CA ALA A 8 -48.81 37.17 2.39
C ALA A 8 -47.69 36.55 1.50
N VAL A 9 -47.75 36.83 0.19
CA VAL A 9 -46.60 36.79 -0.75
C VAL A 9 -46.36 38.21 -1.24
N VAL A 10 -45.10 38.67 -1.32
CA VAL A 10 -44.73 39.91 -2.05
C VAL A 10 -43.40 39.70 -2.80
N SER A 11 -43.45 39.91 -4.12
CA SER A 11 -42.30 40.08 -5.00
C SER A 11 -42.14 41.56 -5.36
N PHE A 12 -40.92 42.05 -5.54
CA PHE A 12 -40.68 43.32 -6.25
C PHE A 12 -39.37 43.30 -7.06
N GLN A 13 -39.42 43.89 -8.25
CA GLN A 13 -38.27 44.15 -9.14
C GLN A 13 -37.67 45.55 -8.83
N GLY A 14 -36.39 45.79 -9.14
CA GLY A 14 -35.80 47.14 -9.02
C GLY A 14 -34.32 47.22 -9.39
N THR A 15 -34.02 47.94 -10.47
CA THR A 15 -32.78 47.99 -11.27
C THR A 15 -31.67 48.94 -10.80
N HIS A 16 -30.50 48.82 -11.45
CA HIS A 16 -29.39 49.80 -11.66
C HIS A 16 -28.34 50.10 -10.57
N GLY A 17 -27.06 50.14 -10.99
CA GLY A 17 -25.96 50.83 -10.29
C GLY A 17 -24.54 50.26 -10.50
N LEU A 18 -23.82 50.72 -11.53
CA LEU A 18 -22.34 50.55 -11.67
C LEU A 18 -21.61 51.76 -11.05
N PRO A 19 -20.35 51.63 -10.59
CA PRO A 19 -19.24 52.14 -11.41
C PRO A 19 -17.93 51.33 -11.36
N GLN A 20 -16.94 51.78 -12.15
CA GLN A 20 -15.63 51.15 -12.41
C GLN A 20 -14.43 51.84 -11.71
N ARG A 21 -13.23 51.25 -11.89
CA ARG A 21 -11.85 51.80 -11.70
C ARG A 21 -11.35 51.87 -10.24
N GLY A 22 -10.04 51.70 -9.96
CA GLY A 22 -8.92 51.29 -10.82
C GLY A 22 -7.54 51.54 -10.16
N GLU A 23 -6.51 50.81 -10.61
CA GLU A 23 -5.05 51.12 -10.48
C GLU A 23 -4.43 51.24 -9.06
N LYS A 24 -3.10 51.27 -8.85
CA LYS A 24 -1.95 50.39 -9.19
C LYS A 24 -0.69 51.06 -8.61
N PHE A 25 0.19 50.30 -7.92
CA PHE A 25 1.61 50.63 -7.58
C PHE A 25 1.94 51.79 -6.58
N PRO A 26 3.18 51.90 -6.04
CA PRO A 26 4.28 50.90 -5.88
C PRO A 26 4.90 50.81 -4.45
N VAL A 27 5.93 49.98 -4.32
CA VAL A 27 6.80 49.73 -3.14
C VAL A 27 7.96 50.72 -3.02
N ARG A 28 8.32 51.10 -1.77
CA ARG A 28 9.65 51.54 -1.23
C ARG A 28 9.44 52.11 0.19
N ASP A 29 10.38 52.17 1.14
CA ASP A 29 11.67 51.51 1.40
C ASP A 29 12.02 51.81 2.89
N GLN A 30 12.84 50.98 3.57
CA GLN A 30 13.52 51.25 4.87
C GLN A 30 12.64 51.69 6.09
N ASP A 31 12.88 51.22 7.33
CA ASP A 31 14.04 51.66 8.11
C ASP A 31 14.32 50.78 9.35
N VAL A 32 15.55 50.84 9.87
CA VAL A 32 16.06 50.02 10.99
C VAL A 32 16.01 50.81 12.30
N ARG A 33 15.45 50.24 13.39
CA ARG A 33 15.82 50.63 14.77
C ARG A 33 15.87 49.46 15.75
N PHE A 34 17.01 49.36 16.43
CA PHE A 34 17.19 48.61 17.67
C PHE A 34 16.40 49.25 18.82
N TYR A 35 15.89 48.42 19.75
CA TYR A 35 15.86 48.79 21.16
C TYR A 35 15.96 47.55 22.06
N GLN A 36 16.79 47.65 23.10
CA GLN A 36 17.08 46.58 24.07
C GLN A 36 16.42 46.88 25.44
N PRO A 37 16.52 46.01 26.47
CA PRO A 37 15.37 45.64 27.28
C PRO A 37 15.20 46.47 28.55
N ASN A 38 14.02 46.38 29.17
CA ASN A 38 13.78 46.96 30.49
C ASN A 38 13.50 45.87 31.54
N ARG A 39 14.35 45.78 32.56
CA ARG A 39 14.14 44.94 33.75
C ARG A 39 13.11 45.62 34.66
N ARG A 40 12.19 44.87 35.26
CA ARG A 40 11.67 45.20 36.61
C ARG A 40 11.48 43.95 37.47
N SER A 41 11.74 44.15 38.76
CA SER A 41 11.86 43.13 39.80
C SER A 41 10.60 43.03 40.66
N THR A 42 10.27 41.80 41.08
CA THR A 42 9.62 41.41 42.35
C THR A 42 8.66 42.38 43.05
N GLN A 43 7.40 41.95 43.23
CA GLN A 43 6.79 41.94 44.57
C GLN A 43 5.74 40.83 44.68
N CYS A 44 5.76 40.07 45.78
CA CYS A 44 4.72 39.08 46.11
C CYS A 44 3.77 39.66 47.17
N GLN A 45 2.47 39.45 47.01
CA GLN A 45 1.48 39.56 48.08
C GLN A 45 0.45 38.44 47.96
N TRP A 46 -0.01 37.95 49.11
CA TRP A 46 -1.03 36.89 49.24
C TRP A 46 -2.43 37.50 49.32
N GLY A 47 -3.42 36.84 48.70
CA GLY A 47 -4.83 37.23 48.76
C GLY A 47 -5.76 36.04 48.49
N VAL A 48 -6.88 35.98 49.20
CA VAL A 48 -7.79 34.81 49.26
C VAL A 48 -8.97 34.95 48.27
N LEU A 49 -9.42 33.81 47.71
CA LEU A 49 -10.54 33.68 46.74
C LEU A 49 -11.91 34.02 47.37
N PRO A 50 -12.93 34.46 46.58
CA PRO A 50 -13.89 33.49 46.02
C PRO A 50 -14.59 33.81 44.65
N TRP A 51 -14.73 32.77 43.81
CA TRP A 51 -15.90 32.42 42.96
C TRP A 51 -16.66 33.47 42.09
N LYS A 52 -16.34 33.58 40.78
CA LYS A 52 -17.13 33.00 39.63
C LYS A 52 -16.77 33.59 38.25
N ARG A 53 -16.38 32.69 37.32
CA ARG A 53 -16.56 32.69 35.85
C ARG A 53 -16.46 34.01 35.04
N ARG A 54 -15.42 34.10 34.20
CA ARG A 54 -15.59 34.33 32.74
C ARG A 54 -14.49 33.64 31.93
N ILE A 55 -14.81 33.34 30.68
CA ILE A 55 -13.99 32.62 29.69
C ILE A 55 -13.32 33.67 28.78
N LEU A 56 -12.03 33.53 28.44
CA LEU A 56 -11.54 33.69 27.07
C LEU A 56 -10.05 33.30 26.87
N CYS A 57 -9.75 32.94 25.63
CA CYS A 57 -8.44 32.88 24.97
C CYS A 57 -7.38 31.90 25.51
N ILE A 58 -7.38 30.73 24.86
CA ILE A 58 -6.20 29.88 24.65
C ILE A 58 -5.19 30.68 23.82
N ASP A 59 -3.93 30.70 24.25
CA ASP A 59 -2.82 31.18 23.43
C ASP A 59 -2.08 29.96 22.86
N THR A 60 -2.29 29.66 21.57
CA THR A 60 -1.66 28.50 20.90
C THR A 60 -0.24 28.83 20.45
N GLY A 61 0.67 28.98 21.42
CA GLY A 61 2.10 29.10 21.18
C GLY A 61 2.70 27.76 20.73
N TRP A 62 3.34 27.74 19.54
CA TRP A 62 3.92 26.53 18.96
C TRP A 62 5.25 26.13 19.62
N GLY A 63 5.29 24.92 20.20
CA GLY A 63 6.41 23.97 20.13
C GLY A 63 7.72 24.28 20.89
N THR A 64 7.91 23.67 22.07
CA THR A 64 9.23 23.17 22.52
C THR A 64 9.11 21.99 23.51
N SER A 65 9.54 20.80 23.07
CA SER A 65 9.83 19.53 23.79
C SER A 65 9.04 19.08 25.03
N VAL A 66 8.52 17.85 24.96
CA VAL A 66 8.48 16.91 26.08
C VAL A 66 9.91 16.54 26.53
N ALA A 67 10.22 16.63 27.82
CA ALA A 67 11.53 16.25 28.37
C ALA A 67 11.72 14.72 28.57
N ASN A 68 12.96 14.28 28.67
CA ASN A 68 13.36 12.89 28.42
C ASN A 68 14.22 12.32 29.57
N GLY A 69 13.56 11.63 30.51
CA GLY A 69 14.18 10.96 31.65
C GLY A 69 13.77 9.50 31.80
N VAL A 70 14.59 8.73 32.54
CA VAL A 70 14.38 7.29 32.81
C VAL A 70 14.74 6.96 34.25
N TRP A 71 14.00 6.06 34.91
CA TRP A 71 14.39 5.52 36.21
C TRP A 71 15.39 4.39 36.04
N HIS A 72 16.51 4.45 36.76
CA HIS A 72 17.50 3.38 36.80
C HIS A 72 17.37 2.63 38.13
N SER A 73 16.89 1.39 38.09
CA SER A 73 16.60 0.58 39.29
C SER A 73 17.88 0.23 40.07
N GLY A 74 18.98 -0.12 39.41
CA GLY A 74 20.26 -0.37 40.09
C GLY A 74 20.83 0.83 40.87
N LEU A 75 20.52 2.07 40.45
CA LEU A 75 20.96 3.31 41.10
C LEU A 75 19.88 3.94 41.99
N GLN A 76 18.64 3.41 41.95
CA GLN A 76 17.44 3.95 42.59
C GLN A 76 17.25 5.46 42.35
N ARG A 77 17.49 5.93 41.10
CA ARG A 77 17.45 7.36 40.72
C ARG A 77 16.90 7.59 39.32
N ILE A 78 16.42 8.81 39.08
CA ILE A 78 16.03 9.30 37.75
C ILE A 78 17.29 9.84 37.05
N LEU A 79 17.53 9.36 35.83
CA LEU A 79 18.56 9.88 34.93
C LEU A 79 17.94 10.86 33.93
N LYS A 80 18.54 12.05 33.83
CA LYS A 80 18.14 13.13 32.91
C LYS A 80 18.90 13.00 31.61
N LEU A 81 18.37 12.26 30.63
CA LEU A 81 19.09 11.96 29.37
C LEU A 81 19.34 13.19 28.49
N ASP A 82 18.64 14.28 28.77
CA ASP A 82 18.84 15.61 28.20
C ASP A 82 20.08 16.36 28.74
N GLN A 83 20.71 15.87 29.82
CA GLN A 83 21.86 16.48 30.48
C GLN A 83 23.11 15.62 30.30
N GLU A 84 24.27 16.24 30.09
CA GLU A 84 25.52 15.52 29.84
C GLU A 84 25.98 14.68 31.04
N ASP A 85 25.71 15.15 32.26
CA ASP A 85 25.98 14.45 33.51
C ASP A 85 24.86 13.48 33.92
N LEU A 86 23.85 13.28 33.06
CA LEU A 86 22.62 12.54 33.34
C LEU A 86 21.85 13.05 34.57
N GLY A 87 22.09 14.29 35.03
CA GLY A 87 21.56 14.84 36.27
C GLY A 87 22.21 14.27 37.55
N LEU A 88 23.37 13.62 37.45
CA LEU A 88 24.12 13.04 38.57
C LEU A 88 25.22 13.98 39.12
N GLY A 89 25.51 15.08 38.44
CA GLY A 89 26.66 15.96 38.70
C GLY A 89 27.88 15.55 37.88
N ALA A 90 28.61 16.55 37.35
CA ALA A 90 29.79 16.34 36.50
C ALA A 90 30.93 15.53 37.16
N CYS A 91 30.94 15.41 38.49
CA CYS A 91 31.94 14.67 39.27
C CYS A 91 31.56 13.20 39.53
N TRP A 92 30.49 12.68 38.92
CA TRP A 92 30.01 11.32 39.19
C TRP A 92 31.02 10.26 38.70
N PRO A 93 31.49 9.33 39.57
CA PRO A 93 32.44 8.31 39.18
C PRO A 93 31.81 7.31 38.19
N GLY A 94 32.53 7.01 37.11
CA GLY A 94 32.07 6.07 36.08
C GLY A 94 30.91 6.58 35.21
N LEU A 95 30.74 7.90 35.08
CA LEU A 95 29.71 8.49 34.20
C LEU A 95 29.83 8.01 32.74
N SER A 96 31.05 7.75 32.24
CA SER A 96 31.24 7.21 30.89
C SER A 96 30.75 5.77 30.79
N GLU A 97 31.23 4.88 31.68
CA GLU A 97 30.77 3.48 31.72
C GLU A 97 29.24 3.38 31.89
N LEU A 98 28.63 4.29 32.67
CA LEU A 98 27.17 4.37 32.81
C LEU A 98 26.48 4.76 31.50
N LYS A 99 26.99 5.75 30.75
CA LYS A 99 26.44 6.11 29.43
C LYS A 99 26.51 4.93 28.46
N ASP A 100 27.62 4.19 28.48
CA ASP A 100 27.81 3.01 27.64
C ASP A 100 26.86 1.87 28.04
N SER A 101 26.69 1.60 29.34
CA SER A 101 25.75 0.57 29.84
C SER A 101 24.29 0.90 29.54
N LEU A 102 23.91 2.18 29.46
CA LEU A 102 22.56 2.59 29.05
C LEU A 102 22.27 2.28 27.57
N LEU A 103 23.30 2.33 26.72
CA LEU A 103 23.22 2.05 25.28
C LEU A 103 23.38 0.57 24.93
N GLN A 104 23.80 -0.27 25.87
CA GLN A 104 23.90 -1.72 25.65
C GLN A 104 22.55 -2.34 25.20
N PRO A 105 22.59 -3.32 24.27
CA PRO A 105 21.41 -4.06 23.85
C PRO A 105 20.65 -4.65 25.04
N VAL A 106 19.31 -4.62 24.97
CA VAL A 106 18.42 -5.14 26.01
C VAL A 106 18.59 -6.65 26.25
N ALA A 107 19.23 -7.37 25.33
CA ALA A 107 19.57 -8.78 25.48
C ALA A 107 20.85 -9.01 26.32
N GLU A 108 21.69 -7.99 26.49
CA GLU A 108 23.01 -8.06 27.13
C GLU A 108 23.06 -7.38 28.51
N ARG A 109 21.97 -6.71 28.90
CA ARG A 109 21.78 -6.08 30.22
C ARG A 109 20.47 -6.51 30.85
N ASP A 110 20.33 -6.30 32.15
CA ASP A 110 19.07 -6.53 32.85
C ASP A 110 17.93 -5.71 32.22
N ARG A 111 16.83 -6.40 31.91
CA ARG A 111 15.61 -5.83 31.32
C ARG A 111 14.89 -4.91 32.31
N GLU A 112 15.01 -5.17 33.61
CA GLU A 112 14.39 -4.40 34.68
C GLU A 112 15.26 -3.21 35.14
N LEU A 113 16.48 -3.08 34.61
CA LEU A 113 17.43 -2.01 34.93
C LEU A 113 16.85 -0.60 34.72
N LEU A 114 16.05 -0.44 33.66
CA LEU A 114 15.51 0.85 33.23
C LEU A 114 13.99 0.80 33.18
N VAL A 115 13.35 1.76 33.83
CA VAL A 115 11.90 1.80 34.07
C VAL A 115 11.36 3.20 33.79
N CYS A 116 10.09 3.29 33.40
CA CYS A 116 9.37 4.55 33.29
C CYS A 116 9.33 5.29 34.64
N VAL A 117 9.65 6.59 34.63
CA VAL A 117 9.62 7.45 35.83
C VAL A 117 8.23 7.48 36.49
N ALA A 118 7.16 7.43 35.70
CA ALA A 118 5.81 7.33 36.26
C ALA A 118 5.61 6.02 37.05
N ARG A 119 6.11 4.90 36.52
CA ARG A 119 5.99 3.57 37.16
C ARG A 119 6.81 3.47 38.44
N SER A 120 8.04 4.01 38.46
CA SER A 120 8.85 4.00 39.69
C SER A 120 8.23 4.86 40.81
N GLN A 121 7.40 5.84 40.46
CA GLN A 121 6.58 6.63 41.39
C GLN A 121 5.23 5.97 41.73
N GLY A 122 5.03 4.70 41.41
CA GLY A 122 3.80 3.95 41.71
C GLY A 122 2.58 4.32 40.85
N ARG A 123 2.76 5.07 39.75
CA ARG A 123 1.70 5.46 38.81
C ARG A 123 1.78 4.59 37.55
N GLN A 124 0.66 4.12 37.03
CA GLN A 124 0.66 3.46 35.71
C GLN A 124 1.05 4.48 34.63
N CYS A 125 2.01 4.13 33.77
CA CYS A 125 2.38 5.01 32.66
C CYS A 125 1.38 4.89 31.50
N LYS A 126 1.29 5.92 30.66
CA LYS A 126 0.39 5.95 29.50
C LYS A 126 0.67 4.81 28.50
N ALA A 127 1.90 4.30 28.46
CA ALA A 127 2.28 3.16 27.62
C ALA A 127 1.72 1.83 28.17
N GLU A 128 1.74 1.62 29.50
CA GLU A 128 1.09 0.48 30.15
C GLU A 128 -0.43 0.49 29.94
N LEU A 129 -1.07 1.66 30.10
CA LEU A 129 -2.51 1.84 29.86
C LEU A 129 -2.94 1.50 28.42
N SER A 130 -2.01 1.52 27.46
CA SER A 130 -2.27 1.12 26.08
C SER A 130 -2.19 -0.40 25.84
N GLY A 131 -1.75 -1.21 26.82
CA GLY A 131 -1.59 -2.67 26.73
C GLY A 131 -0.42 -3.17 25.87
N VAL A 132 0.10 -2.35 24.95
CA VAL A 132 1.10 -2.76 23.95
C VAL A 132 2.56 -2.62 24.44
N LYS A 133 2.81 -1.84 25.50
CA LYS A 133 4.17 -1.51 25.99
C LYS A 133 4.30 -1.70 27.50
N SER A 134 5.40 -2.33 27.92
CA SER A 134 5.75 -2.58 29.32
C SER A 134 6.27 -1.31 30.00
N PRO A 135 6.29 -1.24 31.35
CA PRO A 135 6.90 -0.11 32.06
C PRO A 135 8.43 -0.02 31.89
N HIS A 136 9.08 -1.11 31.50
CA HIS A 136 10.53 -1.18 31.32
C HIS A 136 10.98 -0.44 30.05
N MET A 137 12.22 0.03 30.01
CA MET A 137 12.72 0.93 28.98
C MET A 137 14.10 0.56 28.45
N TYR A 138 14.50 1.21 27.35
CA TYR A 138 15.86 1.26 26.85
C TYR A 138 16.22 2.67 26.37
N VAL A 139 17.51 3.00 26.39
CA VAL A 139 18.04 4.23 25.81
C VAL A 139 18.59 3.94 24.42
N ARG A 140 18.46 4.90 23.50
CA ARG A 140 19.08 4.85 22.17
C ARG A 140 19.56 6.23 21.74
N LYS A 141 20.57 6.30 20.86
CA LYS A 141 20.85 7.51 20.09
C LYS A 141 19.67 7.77 19.12
N HIS A 142 19.26 9.02 18.96
CA HIS A 142 18.15 9.45 18.10
C HIS A 142 18.46 10.82 17.48
N ARG A 143 18.42 10.92 16.14
CA ARG A 143 18.58 12.19 15.43
C ARG A 143 17.30 13.02 15.52
N GLY A 144 17.40 14.26 16.00
CA GLY A 144 16.28 15.20 16.10
C GLY A 144 15.88 15.81 14.74
N PRO A 145 14.76 16.56 14.68
CA PRO A 145 14.35 17.30 13.48
C PRO A 145 15.37 18.36 13.03
N ASP A 146 16.22 18.79 13.96
CA ASP A 146 17.35 19.71 13.82
C ASP A 146 18.67 19.02 13.44
N GLY A 147 18.65 17.72 13.11
CA GLY A 147 19.83 16.96 12.68
C GLY A 147 20.75 16.47 13.80
N LEU A 148 20.60 16.98 15.03
CA LEU A 148 21.47 16.65 16.15
C LEU A 148 21.13 15.29 16.78
N GLN A 149 22.15 14.47 17.07
CA GLN A 149 21.98 13.22 17.82
C GLN A 149 21.73 13.48 19.31
N ARG A 150 20.77 12.77 19.92
CA ARG A 150 20.47 12.85 21.36
C ARG A 150 20.20 11.46 21.95
N LEU A 151 20.44 11.26 23.24
CA LEU A 151 19.95 10.07 23.95
C LEU A 151 18.44 10.15 24.10
N ARG A 152 17.71 9.03 23.98
CA ARG A 152 16.25 8.98 24.17
C ARG A 152 15.79 7.69 24.83
N ALA A 153 15.02 7.80 25.91
CA ALA A 153 14.35 6.65 26.54
C ALA A 153 13.13 6.20 25.73
N VAL A 154 12.94 4.88 25.61
CA VAL A 154 11.81 4.27 24.90
C VAL A 154 11.31 3.06 25.68
N HIS A 155 10.00 2.92 25.86
CA HIS A 155 9.39 1.74 26.48
C HIS A 155 9.70 0.48 25.65
N LEU A 156 10.06 -0.61 26.35
CA LEU A 156 10.10 -1.94 25.77
C LEU A 156 8.68 -2.38 25.42
N PRO A 157 8.48 -3.09 24.29
CA PRO A 157 7.22 -3.77 24.02
C PRO A 157 6.82 -4.60 25.24
N THR A 158 5.53 -4.64 25.56
CA THR A 158 5.03 -5.72 26.42
C THR A 158 5.46 -7.01 25.73
N PRO A 159 6.10 -7.96 26.43
CA PRO A 159 6.00 -9.33 25.98
C PRO A 159 4.51 -9.64 26.08
N HIS A 160 3.76 -9.42 24.99
CA HIS A 160 2.62 -10.28 24.76
C HIS A 160 3.17 -11.69 24.94
N GLU A 161 2.53 -12.46 25.81
CA GLU A 161 2.34 -13.85 25.46
C GLU A 161 1.74 -13.81 24.06
N MET A 162 2.60 -14.00 23.05
CA MET A 162 2.11 -14.48 21.79
C MET A 162 1.41 -15.77 22.18
N THR A 163 0.09 -15.80 22.05
CA THR A 163 -0.59 -17.05 21.78
C THR A 163 0.22 -17.69 20.66
N THR A 164 0.96 -18.76 20.99
CA THR A 164 1.96 -19.35 20.09
C THR A 164 1.29 -19.86 18.80
N GLU A 165 -0.04 -19.99 18.87
CA GLU A 165 -1.01 -19.88 17.80
C GLU A 165 -0.84 -18.60 16.96
N GLU A 166 0.06 -18.70 16.00
CA GLU A 166 0.02 -17.95 14.76
C GLU A 166 -1.41 -17.85 14.21
N SER A 167 -1.85 -16.63 13.88
CA SER A 167 -3.23 -16.38 13.44
C SER A 167 -3.61 -17.14 12.15
N ASP A 168 -4.86 -17.62 12.09
CA ASP A 168 -5.41 -18.31 10.91
C ASP A 168 -5.23 -17.53 9.61
N ARG A 169 -5.24 -16.19 9.69
CA ARG A 169 -5.04 -15.31 8.53
C ARG A 169 -3.61 -15.39 7.99
N HIS A 170 -2.62 -15.47 8.88
CA HIS A 170 -1.23 -15.67 8.49
C HIS A 170 -1.02 -17.08 7.93
N LYS A 171 -1.54 -18.12 8.59
CA LYS A 171 -1.54 -19.51 8.09
C LYS A 171 -2.14 -19.62 6.69
N ALA A 172 -3.34 -19.07 6.50
CA ALA A 172 -4.02 -19.08 5.20
C ALA A 172 -3.23 -18.35 4.10
N MET A 173 -2.52 -17.26 4.44
CA MET A 173 -1.67 -16.58 3.46
C MET A 173 -0.42 -17.41 3.13
N LYS A 174 0.25 -18.05 4.09
CA LYS A 174 1.35 -18.99 3.79
C LYS A 174 0.90 -20.13 2.89
N ASP A 175 -0.23 -20.76 3.21
CA ASP A 175 -0.81 -21.82 2.37
C ASP A 175 -1.18 -21.30 0.97
N PHE A 176 -1.82 -20.14 0.87
CA PHE A 176 -2.10 -19.49 -0.41
C PHE A 176 -0.82 -19.27 -1.25
N LEU A 177 0.21 -18.67 -0.67
CA LEU A 177 1.51 -18.44 -1.35
C LEU A 177 2.14 -19.75 -1.82
N ALA A 178 2.12 -20.78 -0.96
CA ALA A 178 2.73 -22.06 -1.24
C ALA A 178 2.01 -22.82 -2.37
N ARG A 179 0.67 -22.95 -2.25
CA ARG A 179 -0.17 -23.58 -3.28
C ARG A 179 -0.09 -22.85 -4.61
N THR A 180 0.03 -21.52 -4.60
CA THR A 180 0.18 -20.71 -5.82
C THR A 180 1.47 -21.04 -6.58
N GLY A 181 2.61 -21.12 -5.87
CA GLY A 181 3.88 -21.54 -6.49
C GLY A 181 3.83 -22.99 -6.99
N GLN A 182 3.28 -23.90 -6.18
CA GLN A 182 3.14 -25.32 -6.54
C GLN A 182 2.23 -25.54 -7.75
N ALA A 183 1.10 -24.82 -7.84
CA ALA A 183 0.18 -24.89 -8.98
C ALA A 183 0.80 -24.36 -10.28
N ALA A 184 1.82 -23.50 -10.19
CA ALA A 184 2.63 -23.05 -11.31
C ALA A 184 3.82 -23.98 -11.64
N GLY A 185 3.98 -25.11 -10.94
CA GLY A 185 5.08 -26.06 -11.13
C GLY A 185 6.42 -25.64 -10.52
N LEU A 186 6.46 -24.58 -9.71
CA LEU A 186 7.67 -24.06 -9.09
C LEU A 186 8.05 -24.87 -7.83
N GLU A 187 9.36 -24.93 -7.53
CA GLU A 187 9.84 -25.51 -6.26
C GLU A 187 9.55 -24.54 -5.10
N VAL A 188 8.85 -25.03 -4.08
CA VAL A 188 8.38 -24.24 -2.94
C VAL A 188 8.79 -24.88 -1.62
N HIS A 189 9.29 -24.07 -0.68
CA HIS A 189 9.60 -24.48 0.69
C HIS A 189 8.91 -23.59 1.71
N VAL A 190 8.02 -24.16 2.53
CA VAL A 190 7.33 -23.45 3.61
C VAL A 190 8.18 -23.48 4.89
N GLU A 191 8.40 -22.31 5.49
CA GLU A 191 9.21 -22.10 6.71
C GLU A 191 10.58 -22.80 6.75
N LYS A 192 11.19 -23.07 5.60
CA LYS A 192 12.49 -23.74 5.55
C LYS A 192 13.61 -22.74 5.76
N THR A 193 14.44 -22.99 6.76
CA THR A 193 15.66 -22.23 7.00
C THR A 193 16.58 -22.33 5.78
N THR A 194 17.15 -21.19 5.36
CA THR A 194 18.07 -21.12 4.21
C THR A 194 19.36 -21.90 4.49
N LYS A 195 20.11 -22.27 3.43
CA LYS A 195 21.35 -23.08 3.57
C LYS A 195 22.34 -22.49 4.58
N ASN A 196 22.45 -21.16 4.63
CA ASN A 196 23.35 -20.42 5.50
C ASN A 196 22.77 -20.18 6.92
N ARG A 197 21.54 -20.60 7.19
CA ARG A 197 20.77 -20.37 8.43
C ARG A 197 20.59 -18.90 8.83
N THR A 198 20.90 -17.96 7.94
CA THR A 198 20.71 -16.52 8.13
C THR A 198 19.23 -16.11 8.09
N SER A 199 18.39 -16.86 7.37
CA SER A 199 16.97 -16.54 7.22
C SER A 199 16.06 -17.77 7.25
N ARG A 200 14.78 -17.52 7.55
CA ARG A 200 13.66 -18.46 7.50
C ARG A 200 12.44 -17.67 6.99
N PRO A 201 12.26 -17.53 5.67
CA PRO A 201 11.06 -16.90 5.10
C PRO A 201 9.82 -17.70 5.46
N ASP A 202 8.67 -17.05 5.55
CA ASP A 202 7.39 -17.73 5.77
C ASP A 202 7.12 -18.73 4.62
N VAL A 203 7.37 -18.31 3.37
CA VAL A 203 7.40 -19.17 2.17
C VAL A 203 8.58 -18.79 1.25
N THR A 204 9.36 -19.77 0.84
CA THR A 204 10.39 -19.63 -0.21
C THR A 204 9.85 -20.19 -1.53
N ILE A 205 9.97 -19.43 -2.61
CA ILE A 205 9.70 -19.90 -3.98
C ILE A 205 11.00 -19.83 -4.77
N VAL A 206 11.44 -20.94 -5.35
CA VAL A 206 12.61 -20.98 -6.24
C VAL A 206 12.18 -20.52 -7.62
N GLY A 207 12.96 -19.61 -8.22
CA GLY A 207 12.68 -19.07 -9.55
C GLY A 207 13.08 -20.02 -10.66
N ASP A 208 12.27 -20.08 -11.71
CA ASP A 208 12.58 -20.75 -12.98
C ASP A 208 12.96 -19.68 -14.02
N GLY A 209 14.24 -19.33 -14.08
CA GLY A 209 14.75 -18.22 -14.91
C GLY A 209 14.50 -16.81 -14.37
N GLY A 210 13.67 -16.65 -13.33
CA GLY A 210 13.44 -15.39 -12.62
C GLY A 210 14.12 -15.30 -11.25
N ALA A 211 13.49 -14.60 -10.32
CA ALA A 211 14.00 -14.36 -8.98
C ALA A 211 13.57 -15.47 -7.99
N ASN A 212 14.50 -15.95 -7.17
CA ASN A 212 14.16 -16.69 -5.94
C ASN A 212 13.50 -15.73 -4.95
N LEU A 213 12.34 -16.09 -4.39
CA LEU A 213 11.54 -15.22 -3.54
C LEU A 213 11.55 -15.69 -2.09
N GLY A 214 11.84 -14.77 -1.16
CA GLY A 214 11.57 -14.93 0.27
C GLY A 214 10.30 -14.17 0.62
N CYS A 215 9.16 -14.86 0.69
CA CYS A 215 7.85 -14.25 0.92
C CYS A 215 7.50 -14.20 2.42
N GLU A 216 7.00 -13.05 2.87
CA GLU A 216 6.70 -12.73 4.27
C GLU A 216 5.27 -12.18 4.39
N ALA A 217 4.41 -12.80 5.20
CA ALA A 217 2.99 -12.44 5.35
C ALA A 217 2.74 -11.56 6.59
N GLN A 218 2.70 -10.23 6.42
CA GLN A 218 2.69 -9.29 7.53
C GLN A 218 1.29 -8.69 7.78
N TYR A 219 0.60 -9.20 8.80
CA TYR A 219 -0.73 -8.72 9.22
C TYR A 219 -0.76 -7.80 10.44
N TYR A 220 0.37 -7.63 11.12
CA TYR A 220 0.57 -6.68 12.22
C TYR A 220 1.71 -5.73 11.87
N ASN A 221 1.75 -4.50 12.38
CA ASN A 221 2.77 -3.54 11.97
C ASN A 221 4.18 -3.95 12.47
N ALA A 222 5.01 -4.49 11.58
CA ALA A 222 6.41 -4.74 11.85
C ALA A 222 7.19 -3.42 11.88
N SER A 223 8.16 -3.29 12.80
CA SER A 223 9.01 -2.10 12.83
C SER A 223 9.93 -2.04 11.61
N ALA A 224 10.27 -0.82 11.17
CA ALA A 224 11.15 -0.59 10.03
C ALA A 224 12.49 -1.35 10.12
N GLY A 225 13.05 -1.48 11.33
CA GLY A 225 14.29 -2.23 11.57
C GLY A 225 14.12 -3.75 11.43
N ILE A 226 12.96 -4.30 11.79
CA ILE A 226 12.65 -5.72 11.57
C ILE A 226 12.55 -6.03 10.08
N VAL A 227 11.87 -5.17 9.31
CA VAL A 227 11.74 -5.32 7.86
C VAL A 227 13.10 -5.30 7.19
N LEU A 228 13.91 -4.26 7.45
CA LEU A 228 15.24 -4.13 6.85
C LEU A 228 16.15 -5.31 7.20
N ARG A 229 16.15 -5.76 8.47
CA ARG A 229 16.96 -6.90 8.90
C ARG A 229 16.53 -8.22 8.24
N ARG A 230 15.23 -8.54 8.20
CA ARG A 230 14.73 -9.76 7.51
C ARG A 230 15.00 -9.69 6.01
N SER A 231 14.80 -8.52 5.38
CA SER A 231 15.04 -8.34 3.95
C SER A 231 16.53 -8.44 3.58
N LYS A 232 17.43 -7.93 4.43
CA LYS A 232 18.88 -8.12 4.27
C LYS A 232 19.27 -9.60 4.43
N ALA A 233 18.75 -10.30 5.44
CA ALA A 233 19.00 -11.72 5.64
C ALA A 233 18.49 -12.61 4.48
N HIS A 234 17.40 -12.21 3.81
CA HIS A 234 16.94 -12.81 2.56
C HIS A 234 17.93 -12.58 1.43
N ALA A 235 18.37 -11.34 1.22
CA ALA A 235 19.34 -11.00 0.17
C ALA A 235 20.68 -11.74 0.36
N GLU A 236 21.19 -11.82 1.59
CA GLU A 236 22.37 -12.62 1.97
C GLU A 236 22.21 -14.14 1.73
N ALA A 237 20.97 -14.62 1.64
CA ALA A 237 20.64 -16.00 1.29
C ALA A 237 20.33 -16.19 -0.21
N GLY A 238 20.50 -15.16 -1.04
CA GLY A 238 20.19 -15.21 -2.48
C GLY A 238 18.70 -15.11 -2.80
N LEU A 239 17.89 -14.58 -1.89
CA LEU A 239 16.44 -14.41 -2.03
C LEU A 239 16.06 -12.93 -2.19
N THR A 240 15.17 -12.64 -3.13
CA THR A 240 14.47 -11.36 -3.20
C THR A 240 13.34 -11.33 -2.17
N ALA A 241 13.42 -10.42 -1.21
CA ALA A 241 12.40 -10.25 -0.19
C ALA A 241 11.08 -9.72 -0.77
N ASN A 242 9.97 -10.39 -0.48
CA ASN A 242 8.61 -9.99 -0.87
C ASN A 242 7.69 -9.92 0.36
N TRP A 243 7.14 -8.75 0.66
CA TRP A 243 6.27 -8.56 1.84
C TRP A 243 4.81 -8.38 1.45
N ILE A 244 3.92 -9.25 1.93
CA ILE A 244 2.48 -9.15 1.69
C ILE A 244 1.81 -8.49 2.90
N THR A 245 1.02 -7.44 2.66
CA THR A 245 0.23 -6.73 3.69
C THR A 245 -1.18 -6.38 3.19
N HIS A 246 -1.99 -5.85 4.10
CA HIS A 246 -3.33 -5.31 3.82
C HIS A 246 -3.52 -3.85 4.30
N ASP A 247 -2.49 -3.26 4.92
CA ASP A 247 -2.52 -1.90 5.44
C ASP A 247 -1.37 -1.10 4.80
N ASP A 248 -1.73 -0.02 4.12
CA ASP A 248 -0.82 0.87 3.39
C ASP A 248 -0.03 1.83 4.29
N ARG A 249 -0.11 1.62 5.60
CA ARG A 249 0.60 2.37 6.64
C ARG A 249 1.80 1.64 7.23
N PHE A 250 1.94 0.34 6.96
CA PHE A 250 2.98 -0.48 7.58
C PHE A 250 4.38 -0.04 7.14
N HIS A 251 5.35 -0.11 8.07
CA HIS A 251 6.72 0.37 7.81
C HIS A 251 7.51 -0.43 6.77
N LEU A 252 6.94 -1.51 6.22
CA LEU A 252 7.53 -2.29 5.12
C LEU A 252 7.47 -1.56 3.77
N ILE A 253 6.50 -0.67 3.61
CA ILE A 253 6.32 0.11 2.40
C ILE A 253 7.48 1.11 2.29
N ASP A 254 8.02 1.24 1.08
CA ASP A 254 9.23 2.01 0.77
C ASP A 254 10.52 1.45 1.44
N ARG A 255 10.53 0.19 1.92
CA ARG A 255 11.71 -0.46 2.57
C ARG A 255 12.14 -1.81 2.01
N SER A 256 11.26 -2.51 1.31
CA SER A 256 11.51 -3.77 0.59
C SER A 256 10.42 -3.92 -0.46
N ASN A 257 10.57 -4.79 -1.46
CA ASN A 257 9.47 -5.08 -2.38
C ASN A 257 8.27 -5.62 -1.60
N TRP A 258 7.09 -5.12 -1.92
CA TRP A 258 5.86 -5.35 -1.17
C TRP A 258 4.67 -5.56 -2.10
N MET A 259 3.62 -6.15 -1.56
CA MET A 259 2.33 -6.39 -2.18
C MET A 259 1.24 -6.01 -1.18
N LEU A 260 0.28 -5.20 -1.62
CA LEU A 260 -0.86 -4.79 -0.79
C LEU A 260 -2.15 -5.40 -1.33
N THR A 261 -2.83 -6.18 -0.51
CA THR A 261 -4.18 -6.70 -0.77
C THR A 261 -5.24 -5.87 -0.06
N ARG A 262 -6.53 -6.11 -0.33
CA ARG A 262 -7.58 -5.64 0.59
C ARG A 262 -7.49 -6.34 1.95
N GLN A 263 -8.22 -5.82 2.94
CA GLN A 263 -8.49 -6.58 4.16
C GLN A 263 -9.41 -7.77 3.81
N MET A 264 -9.00 -8.96 4.26
CA MET A 264 -9.63 -10.25 3.95
C MET A 264 -9.57 -11.16 5.16
N THR A 265 -10.63 -11.92 5.38
CA THR A 265 -10.67 -13.02 6.35
C THR A 265 -9.77 -14.17 5.91
N TRP A 266 -9.39 -15.04 6.84
CA TRP A 266 -8.63 -16.26 6.51
C TRP A 266 -9.41 -17.19 5.56
N ARG A 267 -10.75 -17.19 5.65
CA ARG A 267 -11.62 -17.98 4.76
C ARG A 267 -11.60 -17.48 3.33
N GLU A 268 -11.60 -16.16 3.12
CA GLU A 268 -11.46 -15.58 1.78
C GLU A 268 -10.10 -15.93 1.19
N ILE A 269 -9.01 -15.80 1.96
CA ILE A 269 -7.66 -16.16 1.50
C ILE A 269 -7.56 -17.65 1.14
N ASN A 270 -8.07 -18.54 1.99
CA ASN A 270 -7.99 -19.98 1.76
C ASN A 270 -8.82 -20.45 0.54
N ASN A 271 -10.00 -19.86 0.31
CA ASN A 271 -10.87 -20.21 -0.83
C ASN A 271 -10.55 -19.42 -2.12
N ALA A 272 -9.60 -18.48 -2.10
CA ALA A 272 -9.23 -17.70 -3.27
C ALA A 272 -8.41 -18.54 -4.26
N ALA A 273 -8.77 -18.46 -5.55
CA ALA A 273 -7.92 -18.93 -6.64
C ALA A 273 -6.72 -17.99 -6.85
N ASP A 274 -6.94 -16.69 -6.74
CA ASP A 274 -5.90 -15.66 -6.64
C ASP A 274 -6.44 -14.43 -5.88
N LEU A 275 -5.56 -13.53 -5.45
CA LEU A 275 -5.86 -12.35 -4.64
C LEU A 275 -5.52 -11.07 -5.40
N ALA A 276 -6.49 -10.18 -5.57
CA ALA A 276 -6.27 -8.89 -6.23
C ALA A 276 -5.28 -7.98 -5.47
N LEU A 277 -4.34 -7.36 -6.19
CA LEU A 277 -3.45 -6.34 -5.66
C LEU A 277 -4.09 -4.95 -5.75
N ILE A 278 -3.86 -4.16 -4.70
CA ILE A 278 -4.20 -2.74 -4.59
C ILE A 278 -2.94 -1.87 -4.72
N GLY A 279 -1.77 -2.42 -4.41
CA GLY A 279 -0.50 -1.70 -4.46
C GLY A 279 0.70 -2.63 -4.38
N GLY A 280 1.88 -2.06 -4.53
CA GLY A 280 3.15 -2.78 -4.55
C GLY A 280 3.57 -3.20 -5.97
N PHE A 281 2.61 -3.46 -6.85
CA PHE A 281 2.84 -3.59 -8.30
C PHE A 281 2.64 -2.25 -9.02
N ARG A 282 3.48 -1.96 -10.02
CA ARG A 282 3.39 -0.78 -10.89
C ARG A 282 3.61 -1.16 -12.36
N VAL A 283 2.98 -0.40 -13.26
CA VAL A 283 3.23 -0.44 -14.70
C VAL A 283 3.79 0.91 -15.14
N LEU A 284 4.59 0.91 -16.21
CA LEU A 284 5.14 2.14 -16.77
C LEU A 284 4.17 2.74 -17.78
N VAL A 285 3.78 3.99 -17.54
CA VAL A 285 2.96 4.75 -18.48
C VAL A 285 3.79 5.86 -19.10
N GLU A 286 3.87 5.85 -20.42
CA GLU A 286 4.57 6.84 -21.23
C GLU A 286 3.56 7.67 -22.03
N TRP A 287 3.76 8.99 -22.10
CA TRP A 287 2.96 9.85 -22.97
C TRP A 287 3.75 11.06 -23.50
N TRP A 288 3.40 11.49 -24.70
CA TRP A 288 3.93 12.72 -25.30
C TRP A 288 3.16 13.93 -24.76
N CYS A 289 3.88 14.91 -24.20
CA CYS A 289 3.25 16.01 -23.48
C CYS A 289 2.89 17.21 -24.39
N THR A 290 1.69 17.20 -24.96
CA THR A 290 1.09 18.30 -25.72
C THR A 290 -0.04 19.00 -24.95
N ALA A 291 -0.59 20.08 -25.52
CA ALA A 291 -1.81 20.74 -25.04
C ALA A 291 -3.06 19.84 -25.08
N SER A 292 -3.02 18.75 -25.86
CA SER A 292 -4.12 17.79 -26.05
C SER A 292 -3.85 16.43 -25.40
N ALA A 293 -2.80 16.31 -24.58
CA ALA A 293 -2.46 15.06 -23.92
C ALA A 293 -3.46 14.73 -22.81
N GLU A 294 -3.86 13.46 -22.70
CA GLU A 294 -4.81 12.97 -21.68
C GLU A 294 -4.32 13.21 -20.25
N ARG A 295 -3.00 13.12 -20.03
CA ARG A 295 -2.36 13.37 -18.73
C ARG A 295 -1.76 14.79 -18.68
N PRO A 296 -1.99 15.55 -17.58
CA PRO A 296 -1.45 16.90 -17.42
C PRO A 296 0.08 16.90 -17.39
N CYS A 297 0.67 17.98 -17.87
CA CYS A 297 2.12 18.20 -17.80
C CYS A 297 2.60 18.24 -16.35
N THR A 298 3.53 17.35 -15.98
CA THR A 298 4.07 17.28 -14.61
C THR A 298 4.95 18.48 -14.24
N ASN A 299 5.46 19.20 -15.25
CA ASN A 299 6.13 20.50 -15.10
C ASN A 299 5.13 21.68 -15.02
N ALA A 300 3.89 21.44 -14.61
CA ALA A 300 2.79 22.41 -14.48
C ALA A 300 2.38 23.20 -15.76
N ARG A 301 2.88 22.83 -16.95
CA ARG A 301 2.51 23.47 -18.23
C ARG A 301 1.21 22.91 -18.82
N VAL A 302 0.15 22.91 -18.01
CA VAL A 302 -1.11 22.18 -18.30
C VAL A 302 -1.79 22.62 -19.61
N LYS A 303 -1.75 23.91 -19.96
CA LYS A 303 -2.46 24.44 -21.15
C LYS A 303 -1.71 24.26 -22.48
N THR A 304 -0.41 23.99 -22.46
CA THR A 304 0.44 23.95 -23.67
C THR A 304 1.12 22.60 -23.87
N GLY A 305 1.19 21.77 -22.83
CA GLY A 305 2.18 20.71 -22.74
C GLY A 305 3.61 21.28 -22.58
N CYS A 306 4.59 20.38 -22.57
CA CYS A 306 6.01 20.75 -22.57
C CYS A 306 6.81 20.25 -23.78
N GLY A 307 6.19 19.49 -24.70
CA GLY A 307 6.83 18.97 -25.92
C GLY A 307 7.86 17.87 -25.66
N LYS A 308 7.75 17.18 -24.51
CA LYS A 308 8.66 16.11 -24.06
C LYS A 308 7.90 14.83 -23.76
N VAL A 309 8.62 13.70 -23.65
CA VAL A 309 8.07 12.46 -23.10
C VAL A 309 7.95 12.61 -21.58
N HIS A 310 6.81 12.23 -21.03
CA HIS A 310 6.67 11.93 -19.62
C HIS A 310 6.54 10.42 -19.44
N LEU A 311 7.21 9.90 -18.42
CA LEU A 311 7.10 8.51 -17.97
C LEU A 311 6.68 8.50 -16.51
N GLN A 312 5.77 7.62 -16.12
CA GLN A 312 5.30 7.51 -14.74
C GLN A 312 5.04 6.05 -14.36
N TRP A 313 5.56 5.63 -13.20
CA TRP A 313 5.12 4.39 -12.58
C TRP A 313 3.73 4.58 -11.97
N ASP A 314 2.76 3.85 -12.50
CA ASP A 314 1.35 3.95 -12.10
C ASP A 314 0.84 2.62 -11.52
N THR A 315 -0.23 2.70 -10.73
CA THR A 315 -0.94 1.50 -10.25
C THR A 315 -1.81 0.96 -11.39
N PRO A 316 -1.83 -0.36 -11.67
CA PRO A 316 -2.77 -0.93 -12.62
C PRO A 316 -4.22 -0.56 -12.30
N ARG A 317 -5.04 -0.40 -13.33
CA ARG A 317 -6.46 -0.06 -13.17
C ARG A 317 -7.16 -1.14 -12.32
N ARG A 318 -7.93 -0.72 -11.31
CA ARG A 318 -8.76 -1.64 -10.53
C ARG A 318 -9.93 -2.16 -11.38
N GLN A 319 -10.50 -3.28 -10.93
CA GLN A 319 -11.63 -3.96 -11.59
C GLN A 319 -13.01 -3.32 -11.28
N ASP A 320 -13.05 -2.31 -10.40
CA ASP A 320 -14.26 -1.73 -9.81
C ASP A 320 -14.60 -0.33 -10.36
N ASP A 321 -14.15 -0.02 -11.57
CA ASP A 321 -14.32 1.27 -12.31
C ASP A 321 -13.83 2.56 -11.60
N GLU A 322 -13.43 2.50 -10.33
CA GLU A 322 -12.72 3.58 -9.60
C GLU A 322 -11.23 3.69 -10.05
N GLY A 323 -11.01 3.96 -11.33
CA GLY A 323 -9.70 4.03 -11.93
C GLY A 323 -8.98 5.37 -11.73
N THR A 324 -7.96 5.41 -10.87
CA THR A 324 -6.87 6.41 -10.96
C THR A 324 -5.68 5.94 -11.81
N GLY A 325 -5.60 4.65 -12.14
CA GLY A 325 -4.58 4.08 -13.02
C GLY A 325 -4.98 4.11 -14.49
N TRP A 326 -4.27 4.91 -15.30
CA TRP A 326 -4.48 5.03 -16.75
C TRP A 326 -3.45 4.22 -17.54
N THR A 327 -3.78 3.00 -17.96
CA THR A 327 -3.02 2.27 -18.99
C THR A 327 -3.48 2.68 -20.39
N GLY A 328 -2.55 2.95 -21.29
CA GLY A 328 -2.85 3.47 -22.64
C GLY A 328 -3.53 2.46 -23.59
N HIS A 329 -3.66 2.89 -24.85
CA HIS A 329 -4.47 2.26 -25.90
C HIS A 329 -4.17 0.78 -26.22
N GLU A 330 -3.00 0.25 -25.83
CA GLU A 330 -2.51 -1.09 -26.18
C GLU A 330 -2.45 -2.08 -24.99
N GLY A 331 -3.48 -2.04 -24.14
CA GLY A 331 -4.04 -3.23 -23.48
C GLY A 331 -3.16 -4.10 -22.57
N ASN A 332 -3.37 -3.98 -21.26
CA ASN A 332 -3.74 -5.14 -20.45
C ASN A 332 -4.56 -4.74 -19.22
N THR A 333 -5.89 -4.62 -19.38
CA THR A 333 -6.83 -4.14 -18.36
C THR A 333 -7.28 -5.22 -17.35
N ARG A 334 -6.42 -6.21 -17.08
CA ARG A 334 -6.67 -7.23 -16.06
C ARG A 334 -6.18 -6.74 -14.70
N ALA A 335 -7.00 -6.90 -13.66
CA ALA A 335 -6.59 -6.65 -12.30
C ALA A 335 -5.39 -7.54 -11.95
N VAL A 336 -4.26 -6.91 -11.63
CA VAL A 336 -3.04 -7.65 -11.28
C VAL A 336 -3.24 -8.30 -9.91
N THR A 337 -2.79 -9.55 -9.81
CA THR A 337 -3.01 -10.39 -8.63
C THR A 337 -1.70 -10.81 -7.98
N VAL A 338 -1.77 -11.26 -6.72
CA VAL A 338 -0.62 -11.75 -5.95
C VAL A 338 0.05 -12.90 -6.70
N GLY A 339 -0.71 -13.90 -7.15
CA GLY A 339 -0.19 -15.07 -7.82
C GLY A 339 0.42 -14.76 -9.18
N GLN A 340 -0.25 -13.99 -10.03
CA GLN A 340 0.36 -13.50 -11.28
C GLN A 340 1.70 -12.77 -11.03
N THR A 341 1.79 -11.97 -9.96
CA THR A 341 3.00 -11.22 -9.64
C THR A 341 4.11 -12.14 -9.12
N LEU A 342 3.79 -13.11 -8.26
CA LEU A 342 4.73 -14.10 -7.72
C LEU A 342 5.27 -15.01 -8.82
N ILE A 343 4.38 -15.58 -9.63
CA ILE A 343 4.74 -16.46 -10.74
C ILE A 343 5.56 -15.66 -11.75
N GLY A 344 5.12 -14.46 -12.13
CA GLY A 344 5.87 -13.60 -13.04
C GLY A 344 7.25 -13.21 -12.49
N ALA A 345 7.39 -13.00 -11.18
CA ALA A 345 8.68 -12.71 -10.56
C ALA A 345 9.60 -13.94 -10.53
N ALA A 346 9.05 -15.12 -10.24
CA ALA A 346 9.76 -16.39 -10.28
C ALA A 346 10.16 -16.81 -11.71
N THR A 347 9.40 -16.43 -12.74
CA THR A 347 9.69 -16.71 -14.16
C THR A 347 10.34 -15.55 -14.92
N GLY A 348 10.65 -14.44 -14.25
CA GLY A 348 11.38 -13.30 -14.82
C GLY A 348 10.58 -12.34 -15.70
N SER A 349 9.27 -12.52 -15.89
CA SER A 349 8.41 -11.56 -16.59
C SER A 349 8.03 -10.35 -15.73
N VAL A 350 8.20 -10.46 -14.41
CA VAL A 350 8.14 -9.39 -13.41
C VAL A 350 9.49 -9.31 -12.70
N THR A 351 9.89 -8.11 -12.29
CA THR A 351 11.17 -7.83 -11.62
C THR A 351 10.94 -6.91 -10.42
N PRO A 352 11.74 -7.03 -9.35
CA PRO A 352 11.82 -5.98 -8.35
C PRO A 352 12.44 -4.71 -8.95
N LEU A 353 12.02 -3.55 -8.44
CA LEU A 353 12.58 -2.24 -8.77
C LEU A 353 12.61 -1.35 -7.52
N PHE A 354 13.74 -0.69 -7.31
CA PHE A 354 13.84 0.48 -6.42
C PHE A 354 13.88 1.75 -7.26
N ALA A 355 12.83 2.57 -7.19
CA ALA A 355 12.76 3.87 -7.82
C ALA A 355 13.19 4.95 -6.81
N SER A 356 14.45 5.38 -6.91
CA SER A 356 15.01 6.46 -6.08
C SER A 356 14.24 7.78 -6.26
N SER A 357 13.95 8.48 -5.17
CA SER A 357 13.42 9.84 -5.20
C SER A 357 14.43 10.82 -5.81
N ARG A 358 13.93 11.81 -6.56
CA ARG A 358 14.78 12.90 -7.10
C ARG A 358 15.39 13.78 -6.00
N LYS A 359 14.75 13.88 -4.83
CA LYS A 359 15.14 14.78 -3.72
C LYS A 359 16.17 14.15 -2.78
N ASP A 360 16.15 12.83 -2.64
CA ASP A 360 17.10 12.06 -1.83
C ASP A 360 17.22 10.67 -2.43
N ARG A 361 18.40 10.34 -2.96
CA ARG A 361 18.70 9.05 -3.61
C ARG A 361 18.64 7.86 -2.64
N ARG A 362 18.75 8.11 -1.32
CA ARG A 362 18.60 7.10 -0.24
C ARG A 362 17.13 6.82 0.10
N SER A 363 16.22 7.67 -0.38
CA SER A 363 14.77 7.47 -0.30
C SER A 363 14.22 7.04 -1.66
N GLY A 364 13.11 6.31 -1.68
CA GLY A 364 12.51 5.84 -2.92
C GLY A 364 11.41 4.81 -2.66
N ALA A 365 10.74 4.38 -3.72
CA ALA A 365 9.73 3.33 -3.64
C ALA A 365 10.33 2.00 -4.10
N TYR A 366 10.16 0.96 -3.28
CA TYR A 366 10.31 -0.42 -3.72
C TYR A 366 8.99 -0.90 -4.33
N MET A 367 9.06 -1.64 -5.43
CA MET A 367 7.88 -2.10 -6.19
C MET A 367 8.21 -3.30 -7.07
N TRP A 368 7.17 -4.03 -7.47
CA TRP A 368 7.19 -5.03 -8.53
C TRP A 368 6.73 -4.37 -9.84
N VAL A 369 7.43 -4.65 -10.94
CA VAL A 369 7.11 -4.10 -12.27
C VAL A 369 7.28 -5.16 -13.36
N PRO A 370 6.58 -5.05 -14.51
CA PRO A 370 6.91 -5.85 -15.69
C PRO A 370 8.38 -5.66 -16.08
N THR A 371 9.06 -6.74 -16.48
CA THR A 371 10.48 -6.68 -16.83
C THR A 371 10.74 -5.81 -18.06
N GLN A 372 9.84 -5.82 -19.05
CA GLN A 372 9.88 -4.92 -20.20
C GLN A 372 9.81 -3.43 -19.80
N ASP A 373 8.98 -3.10 -18.80
CA ASP A 373 8.78 -1.74 -18.31
C ASP A 373 10.03 -1.25 -17.57
N ARG A 374 10.71 -2.15 -16.83
CA ARG A 374 12.00 -1.84 -16.19
C ARG A 374 13.07 -1.49 -17.21
N TYR A 375 13.17 -2.24 -18.32
CA TYR A 375 14.12 -1.92 -19.39
C TYR A 375 13.79 -0.58 -20.05
N ARG A 376 12.52 -0.38 -20.44
CA ARG A 376 12.05 0.89 -21.01
C ARG A 376 12.36 2.08 -20.09
N TRP A 377 12.14 1.96 -18.77
CA TRP A 377 12.51 3.01 -17.82
C TRP A 377 14.03 3.25 -17.73
N ALA A 378 14.84 2.20 -17.87
CA ALA A 378 16.29 2.32 -17.88
C ALA A 378 16.79 3.05 -19.14
N ASP A 379 16.19 2.82 -20.31
CA ASP A 379 16.54 3.50 -21.56
C ASP A 379 16.41 5.04 -21.47
N TYR A 380 15.48 5.52 -20.63
CA TYR A 380 15.29 6.95 -20.36
C TYR A 380 16.17 7.51 -19.22
N ARG A 381 16.88 6.67 -18.47
CA ARG A 381 17.87 7.08 -17.47
C ARG A 381 19.28 6.99 -18.08
N THR A 382 19.82 8.14 -18.49
CA THR A 382 21.24 8.27 -18.89
C THR A 382 22.19 7.78 -17.78
N GLU A 383 23.34 7.23 -18.19
CA GLU A 383 24.31 6.55 -17.31
C GLU A 383 24.99 7.44 -16.24
N GLU A 384 24.70 8.76 -16.20
CA GLU A 384 25.22 9.70 -15.20
C GLU A 384 24.81 9.37 -13.75
N ASP A 385 23.96 8.36 -13.53
CA ASP A 385 23.46 7.98 -12.20
C ASP A 385 24.35 6.92 -11.48
N GLN A 386 25.54 6.55 -12.00
CA GLN A 386 26.52 5.76 -11.23
C GLN A 386 27.26 6.63 -10.20
N GLY A 387 26.68 6.76 -9.00
CA GLY A 387 27.29 7.42 -7.83
C GLY A 387 28.11 6.44 -6.96
N PRO A 388 29.07 6.94 -6.16
CA PRO A 388 30.13 6.13 -5.57
C PRO A 388 29.68 5.18 -4.46
N GLU A 389 30.54 4.18 -4.24
CA GLU A 389 30.46 3.13 -3.21
C GLU A 389 30.49 3.71 -1.78
N GLU A 390 30.00 2.93 -0.80
CA GLU A 390 29.64 3.43 0.54
C GLU A 390 30.83 3.94 1.37
N GLU A 391 30.80 5.22 1.74
CA GLU A 391 31.49 5.71 2.94
C GLU A 391 30.50 5.79 4.10
N GLN A 392 30.77 5.03 5.18
CA GLN A 392 29.97 5.09 6.40
C GLN A 392 30.19 6.46 7.06
N PRO A 393 29.13 7.23 7.40
CA PRO A 393 29.31 8.50 8.08
C PRO A 393 29.91 8.25 9.47
N ALA A 394 30.96 9.01 9.81
CA ALA A 394 31.61 8.97 11.12
C ALA A 394 30.60 9.21 12.26
N ASP A 395 30.88 8.65 13.44
CA ASP A 395 30.00 8.74 14.61
C ASP A 395 29.92 10.18 15.13
N GLU A 396 28.91 10.93 14.67
CA GLU A 396 28.63 12.28 15.15
C GLU A 396 28.35 12.29 16.65
N GLY A 397 29.00 13.21 17.36
CA GLY A 397 28.88 13.36 18.82
C GLY A 397 27.44 13.60 19.29
N VAL A 398 27.12 13.06 20.47
CA VAL A 398 25.81 13.22 21.11
C VAL A 398 25.67 14.63 21.69
N HIS A 399 24.59 15.32 21.35
CA HIS A 399 24.25 16.65 21.82
C HIS A 399 23.23 16.58 22.97
N PHE A 400 23.43 17.40 24.01
CA PHE A 400 22.55 17.49 25.18
C PHE A 400 21.70 18.76 25.12
N SER A 401 20.49 18.77 25.69
CA SER A 401 19.55 19.90 25.60
C SER A 401 19.51 20.76 26.88
N GLY A 402 20.06 20.25 27.99
CA GLY A 402 20.16 20.95 29.28
C GLY A 402 18.83 21.10 30.04
N ARG A 403 17.74 20.49 29.56
CA ARG A 403 16.40 20.62 30.16
C ARG A 403 16.22 19.70 31.37
N ASP A 404 15.34 20.09 32.29
CA ASP A 404 14.96 19.25 33.43
C ASP A 404 13.92 18.20 33.02
N VAL A 405 13.83 17.10 33.78
CA VAL A 405 12.95 15.97 33.45
C VAL A 405 11.50 16.25 33.83
N ASP A 406 10.63 16.15 32.83
CA ASP A 406 9.19 16.08 33.01
C ASP A 406 8.79 14.76 33.68
N ILE A 407 8.10 14.89 34.81
CA ILE A 407 7.53 13.78 35.56
C ILE A 407 6.30 13.14 34.85
N PRO A 408 5.40 13.88 34.16
CA PRO A 408 4.32 13.23 33.42
C PRO A 408 4.86 12.54 32.15
N CYS A 409 4.69 11.23 32.08
CA CYS A 409 5.03 10.44 30.89
C CYS A 409 4.03 10.70 29.74
N THR A 410 4.18 11.84 29.04
CA THR A 410 3.47 12.20 27.81
C THR A 410 3.98 11.44 26.57
N PHE A 411 4.43 10.20 26.80
CA PHE A 411 4.90 9.29 25.75
C PHE A 411 3.78 9.03 24.75
N GLY A 412 3.86 9.74 23.62
CA GLY A 412 2.93 9.64 22.51
C GLY A 412 2.28 10.95 22.09
N ASP A 413 2.24 11.97 22.95
CA ASP A 413 1.42 13.16 22.64
C ASP A 413 1.95 13.97 21.44
N ASP A 414 3.27 13.99 21.22
CA ASP A 414 3.88 14.66 20.04
C ASP A 414 4.30 13.70 18.90
N THR A 415 4.37 12.37 19.13
CA THR A 415 4.93 11.41 18.14
C THR A 415 4.28 10.02 18.08
N PHE A 416 3.30 9.70 18.92
CA PHE A 416 2.58 8.40 18.92
C PHE A 416 1.22 8.53 19.64
N ALA A 417 0.23 9.17 19.03
CA ALA A 417 -1.14 8.97 19.49
C ALA A 417 -1.57 7.55 19.06
N PRO A 418 -2.08 6.69 19.95
CA PRO A 418 -2.81 5.50 19.54
C PRO A 418 -4.10 5.97 18.85
N GLY A 419 -4.03 6.17 17.53
CA GLY A 419 -5.05 6.87 16.75
C GLY A 419 -4.55 7.97 15.83
N THR A 420 -3.28 8.43 15.90
CA THR A 420 -2.73 9.21 14.78
C THR A 420 -2.67 8.31 13.56
N ARG A 421 -3.46 8.68 12.56
CA ARG A 421 -3.52 8.03 11.26
C ARG A 421 -2.11 8.12 10.65
N LEU A 422 -1.35 7.03 10.72
CA LEU A 422 -0.11 6.90 9.96
C LEU A 422 -0.43 7.30 8.51
N GLU A 423 0.38 8.19 7.95
CA GLU A 423 0.22 8.63 6.57
C GLU A 423 0.28 7.40 5.64
N ARG A 424 -0.60 7.36 4.65
CA ARG A 424 -0.60 6.30 3.64
C ARG A 424 0.70 6.39 2.84
N ARG A 425 1.48 5.31 2.82
CA ARG A 425 2.75 5.22 2.10
C ARG A 425 2.55 4.47 0.78
N GLY A 426 3.42 4.69 -0.20
CA GLY A 426 3.55 3.88 -1.40
C GLY A 426 2.52 4.09 -2.53
N LEU A 427 1.31 4.60 -2.28
CA LEU A 427 0.34 4.90 -3.35
C LEU A 427 0.65 6.21 -4.10
N TYR A 428 1.07 7.27 -3.38
CA TYR A 428 1.24 8.63 -3.93
C TYR A 428 2.48 9.36 -3.42
N SER A 429 3.36 8.71 -2.64
CA SER A 429 4.36 9.38 -1.78
C SER A 429 5.73 9.65 -2.40
N VAL A 430 5.99 9.21 -3.63
CA VAL A 430 7.30 9.38 -4.30
C VAL A 430 7.09 10.03 -5.67
N GLU A 431 8.04 10.88 -6.09
CA GLU A 431 8.09 11.43 -7.45
C GLU A 431 8.45 10.34 -8.46
N LEU A 432 7.48 9.50 -8.79
CA LEU A 432 7.58 8.35 -9.70
C LEU A 432 7.54 8.76 -11.18
N THR A 433 7.77 10.03 -11.49
CA THR A 433 7.71 10.59 -12.84
C THR A 433 9.10 10.98 -13.34
N LEU A 434 9.42 10.57 -14.57
CA LEU A 434 10.53 11.09 -15.36
C LEU A 434 10.01 11.98 -16.49
N THR A 435 10.79 13.01 -16.85
CA THR A 435 10.53 13.84 -18.02
C THR A 435 11.79 13.84 -18.85
N ALA A 436 11.71 13.30 -20.06
CA ALA A 436 12.84 13.13 -20.96
C ALA A 436 12.51 13.73 -22.32
N ASP A 437 13.54 14.17 -23.04
CA ASP A 437 13.38 14.43 -24.47
C ASP A 437 13.06 13.12 -25.21
N ALA A 438 12.49 13.21 -26.41
CA ALA A 438 12.26 12.02 -27.23
C ALA A 438 13.58 11.23 -27.36
N PRO A 439 13.57 9.90 -27.16
CA PRO A 439 14.73 9.11 -27.49
C PRO A 439 15.00 9.33 -28.98
N ALA A 440 16.24 9.63 -29.34
CA ALA A 440 16.60 9.81 -30.74
C ALA A 440 16.17 8.54 -31.50
N PRO A 441 15.46 8.65 -32.64
CA PRO A 441 14.96 7.48 -33.35
C PRO A 441 16.14 6.54 -33.62
N PRO A 442 15.98 5.22 -33.43
CA PRO A 442 17.07 4.28 -33.55
C PRO A 442 17.76 4.50 -34.90
N ARG A 443 19.05 4.79 -34.87
CA ARG A 443 19.84 5.00 -36.10
C ARG A 443 19.83 3.70 -36.88
N ASN A 444 18.96 3.62 -37.89
CA ASN A 444 18.89 2.52 -38.84
C ASN A 444 20.25 2.35 -39.53
N SER A 445 21.09 1.51 -38.93
CA SER A 445 22.43 1.14 -39.37
C SER A 445 22.35 0.06 -40.45
N SER A 446 21.50 0.31 -41.45
CA SER A 446 21.22 -0.57 -42.56
C SER A 446 20.96 0.24 -43.85
N SER A 447 21.85 1.18 -44.15
CA SER A 447 22.03 1.67 -45.54
C SER A 447 22.77 0.60 -46.37
N ALA A 448 22.19 -0.59 -46.42
CA ALA A 448 22.64 -1.69 -47.26
C ALA A 448 21.94 -1.57 -48.62
N ARG A 449 22.51 -0.68 -49.45
CA ARG A 449 22.41 -0.60 -50.91
C ARG A 449 21.34 -1.48 -51.57
N ALA A 450 20.25 -0.84 -52.00
CA ALA A 450 19.22 -1.49 -52.81
C ALA A 450 19.83 -2.17 -54.05
N THR A 451 19.51 -3.46 -54.22
CA THR A 451 19.69 -4.18 -55.49
C THR A 451 18.36 -4.84 -55.80
N SER A 452 17.74 -4.43 -56.90
CA SER A 452 16.39 -4.84 -57.29
C SER A 452 16.37 -6.23 -57.93
N ALA A 453 15.52 -7.12 -57.42
CA ALA A 453 15.11 -8.37 -58.06
C ALA A 453 13.61 -8.66 -57.75
N PRO A 454 12.88 -9.37 -58.61
CA PRO A 454 11.43 -9.16 -58.76
C PRO A 454 10.54 -10.03 -57.84
N HIS A 455 9.27 -9.63 -57.74
CA HIS A 455 8.18 -10.41 -57.16
C HIS A 455 8.14 -11.86 -57.69
N GLN A 456 8.12 -12.82 -56.78
CA GLN A 456 7.44 -14.10 -56.99
C GLN A 456 6.30 -14.23 -55.97
N GLN A 457 5.10 -14.50 -56.48
CA GLN A 457 3.92 -14.79 -55.67
C GLN A 457 4.03 -16.23 -55.14
N ILE A 458 3.86 -16.42 -53.83
CA ILE A 458 3.72 -17.75 -53.23
C ILE A 458 2.22 -18.06 -53.14
N PRO A 459 1.71 -19.11 -53.80
CA PRO A 459 0.31 -19.52 -53.63
C PRO A 459 0.13 -20.22 -52.30
N VAL A 460 -0.91 -19.83 -51.55
CA VAL A 460 -1.32 -20.50 -50.32
C VAL A 460 -1.98 -21.83 -50.67
N LEU A 461 -1.26 -22.94 -50.47
CA LEU A 461 -1.82 -24.28 -50.64
C LEU A 461 -2.36 -24.78 -49.29
N ILE A 462 -3.69 -24.80 -49.13
CA ILE A 462 -4.35 -25.42 -47.99
C ILE A 462 -4.36 -26.94 -48.22
N GLN A 463 -3.63 -27.69 -47.41
CA GLN A 463 -3.74 -29.15 -47.35
C GLN A 463 -4.43 -29.58 -46.05
N ALA A 464 -5.60 -30.21 -46.20
CA ALA A 464 -6.25 -30.94 -45.13
C ALA A 464 -5.66 -32.38 -45.05
N PRO A 465 -5.46 -32.95 -43.87
CA PRO A 465 -5.13 -34.37 -43.74
C PRO A 465 -6.37 -35.23 -43.99
N SER A 466 -6.28 -36.10 -45.00
CA SER A 466 -7.24 -37.18 -45.23
C SER A 466 -6.53 -38.51 -45.04
N ALA A 467 -6.97 -39.29 -44.06
CA ALA A 467 -6.66 -40.71 -43.93
C ALA A 467 -7.87 -41.37 -43.28
N ALA A 468 -8.54 -42.23 -44.05
CA ALA A 468 -9.70 -42.99 -43.59
C ALA A 468 -9.28 -44.40 -43.18
N GLU A 469 -9.90 -44.94 -42.13
CA GLU A 469 -9.96 -46.38 -41.90
C GLU A 469 -11.42 -46.80 -41.71
N LYS A 470 -11.83 -47.86 -42.42
CA LYS A 470 -13.20 -48.41 -42.43
C LYS A 470 -13.25 -49.66 -41.56
N VAL A 471 -14.37 -49.89 -40.86
CA VAL A 471 -15.07 -51.18 -40.60
C VAL A 471 -16.34 -50.82 -39.79
N VAL A 472 -17.54 -50.69 -40.40
CA VAL A 472 -18.65 -51.68 -40.53
C VAL A 472 -19.64 -51.65 -39.33
N PRO A 473 -20.98 -51.82 -39.53
CA PRO A 473 -21.97 -51.07 -38.74
C PRO A 473 -23.00 -51.88 -37.92
N SER A 474 -23.59 -51.19 -36.92
CA SER A 474 -24.88 -51.43 -36.25
C SER A 474 -25.15 -50.21 -35.34
N SER A 475 -26.35 -49.64 -35.17
CA SER A 475 -27.71 -49.98 -35.60
C SER A 475 -28.60 -48.72 -35.54
N GLU A 476 -29.58 -48.68 -36.45
CA GLU A 476 -30.94 -48.07 -36.41
C GLU A 476 -31.36 -47.01 -35.36
N ASP A 477 -32.14 -46.03 -35.87
CA ASP A 477 -33.19 -45.20 -35.22
C ASP A 477 -32.87 -44.24 -34.05
N GLU A 478 -32.74 -42.94 -34.35
CA GLU A 478 -33.86 -41.97 -34.31
C GLU A 478 -33.36 -40.55 -34.64
N SER A 479 -33.68 -40.02 -35.83
CA SER A 479 -33.31 -38.67 -36.23
C SER A 479 -34.34 -37.64 -35.74
N VAL A 480 -34.21 -37.17 -34.50
CA VAL A 480 -35.01 -36.05 -33.99
C VAL A 480 -34.54 -34.75 -34.64
N SER A 481 -35.38 -34.16 -35.50
CA SER A 481 -35.17 -32.84 -36.07
C SER A 481 -35.32 -31.76 -34.99
N VAL A 482 -34.20 -31.29 -34.44
CA VAL A 482 -34.18 -30.15 -33.52
C VAL A 482 -34.43 -28.86 -34.31
N SER A 483 -35.66 -28.34 -34.20
CA SER A 483 -36.00 -27.01 -34.66
C SER A 483 -35.10 -25.96 -34.00
N SER A 484 -34.62 -24.98 -34.76
CA SER A 484 -33.96 -23.80 -34.21
C SER A 484 -34.84 -23.16 -33.14
N PRO A 485 -34.32 -22.88 -31.93
CA PRO A 485 -35.11 -22.17 -30.91
C PRO A 485 -35.40 -20.74 -31.39
N ASP A 486 -36.66 -20.32 -31.26
CA ASP A 486 -37.11 -18.96 -31.56
C ASP A 486 -36.27 -17.90 -30.83
N GLU A 487 -36.11 -16.74 -31.46
CA GLU A 487 -35.29 -15.63 -30.97
C GLU A 487 -35.65 -15.18 -29.55
N ASP A 488 -34.64 -14.76 -28.76
CA ASP A 488 -34.76 -14.29 -27.37
C ASP A 488 -35.81 -13.17 -27.20
N GLN A 489 -37.09 -13.53 -27.01
CA GLN A 489 -38.08 -12.57 -26.52
C GLN A 489 -37.70 -12.15 -25.09
N PRO A 490 -37.60 -10.83 -24.80
CA PRO A 490 -37.26 -10.36 -23.47
C PRO A 490 -38.33 -10.80 -22.47
N SER A 491 -37.88 -11.39 -21.36
CA SER A 491 -38.78 -11.75 -20.26
C SER A 491 -39.44 -10.52 -19.63
N ALA A 492 -40.43 -10.72 -18.76
CA ALA A 492 -41.06 -9.62 -18.01
C ALA A 492 -40.07 -8.74 -17.20
N SER A 493 -38.87 -9.25 -16.90
CA SER A 493 -37.78 -8.52 -16.23
C SER A 493 -36.95 -7.62 -17.17
N GLY A 494 -37.17 -7.68 -18.49
CA GLY A 494 -36.33 -7.01 -19.50
C GLY A 494 -35.00 -7.72 -19.81
N LEU A 495 -34.74 -8.88 -19.21
CA LEU A 495 -33.56 -9.71 -19.47
C LEU A 495 -33.89 -10.91 -20.39
N PRO A 496 -32.92 -11.42 -21.16
CA PRO A 496 -33.08 -12.65 -21.94
C PRO A 496 -33.38 -13.85 -21.05
N ALA A 497 -34.34 -14.70 -21.46
CA ALA A 497 -34.69 -15.91 -20.72
C ALA A 497 -33.48 -16.87 -20.57
N SER A 498 -32.64 -16.92 -21.60
CA SER A 498 -31.35 -17.62 -21.62
C SER A 498 -30.40 -17.20 -20.50
N LEU A 499 -30.31 -15.91 -20.20
CA LEU A 499 -29.47 -15.36 -19.13
C LEU A 499 -30.01 -15.73 -17.74
N ILE A 500 -31.33 -15.67 -17.55
CA ILE A 500 -32.02 -16.05 -16.31
C ILE A 500 -31.83 -17.55 -16.03
N ALA A 501 -32.01 -18.40 -17.05
CA ALA A 501 -31.82 -19.84 -16.94
C ALA A 501 -30.38 -20.21 -16.54
N LEU A 502 -29.37 -19.51 -17.07
CA LEU A 502 -27.97 -19.70 -16.66
C LEU A 502 -27.74 -19.35 -15.19
N GLN A 503 -28.30 -18.24 -14.69
CA GLN A 503 -28.20 -17.87 -13.27
C GLN A 503 -28.89 -18.92 -12.38
N GLN A 504 -30.10 -19.35 -12.73
CA GLN A 504 -30.84 -20.38 -11.99
C GLN A 504 -30.09 -21.72 -11.97
N ALA A 505 -29.43 -22.11 -13.07
CA ALA A 505 -28.58 -23.29 -13.10
C ALA A 505 -27.37 -23.17 -12.16
N ALA A 506 -26.71 -22.01 -12.13
CA ALA A 506 -25.60 -21.75 -11.18
C ALA A 506 -26.05 -21.78 -9.71
N ASP A 507 -27.24 -21.24 -9.40
CA ASP A 507 -27.81 -21.29 -8.05
C ASP A 507 -28.26 -22.72 -7.64
N LEU A 508 -28.72 -23.54 -8.60
CA LEU A 508 -28.98 -24.97 -8.38
C LEU A 508 -27.69 -25.72 -8.02
N GLU A 509 -26.60 -25.50 -8.76
CA GLU A 509 -25.29 -26.11 -8.46
C GLU A 509 -24.75 -25.67 -7.08
N ARG A 510 -25.08 -24.45 -6.65
CA ARG A 510 -24.79 -23.98 -5.29
C ARG A 510 -25.65 -24.69 -4.24
N THR A 511 -26.95 -24.84 -4.47
CA THR A 511 -27.87 -25.49 -3.52
C THR A 511 -27.46 -26.95 -3.26
N LYS A 512 -26.96 -27.66 -4.29
CA LYS A 512 -26.37 -29.01 -4.12
C LYS A 512 -25.22 -29.05 -3.10
N LEU A 513 -24.40 -27.99 -2.98
CA LEU A 513 -23.29 -27.93 -2.01
C LEU A 513 -23.72 -27.95 -0.54
N GLU A 514 -24.96 -27.56 -0.27
CA GLU A 514 -25.53 -27.49 1.07
C GLU A 514 -26.05 -28.87 1.54
N GLN A 515 -26.31 -29.79 0.60
CA GLN A 515 -26.86 -31.12 0.85
C GLN A 515 -25.79 -32.23 0.93
N LEU A 516 -24.57 -31.97 0.43
CA LEU A 516 -23.49 -32.96 0.40
C LEU A 516 -22.72 -33.01 1.73
N ALA A 517 -22.55 -34.21 2.28
CA ALA A 517 -21.82 -34.45 3.53
C ALA A 517 -20.32 -34.74 3.31
N SER A 518 -19.96 -35.45 2.23
CA SER A 518 -18.56 -35.83 1.96
C SER A 518 -17.71 -34.66 1.50
N PHE A 519 -16.45 -34.61 1.94
CA PHE A 519 -15.51 -33.56 1.54
C PHE A 519 -15.17 -33.62 0.04
N ASP A 520 -15.00 -34.81 -0.51
CA ASP A 520 -14.60 -35.01 -1.90
C ASP A 520 -15.75 -34.69 -2.86
N GLU A 521 -16.98 -35.10 -2.52
CA GLU A 521 -18.20 -34.74 -3.26
C GLU A 521 -18.40 -33.22 -3.26
N ARG A 522 -18.23 -32.55 -2.11
CA ARG A 522 -18.30 -31.09 -2.02
C ARG A 522 -17.19 -30.42 -2.83
N THR A 523 -16.01 -31.02 -2.93
CA THR A 523 -14.90 -30.48 -3.74
C THR A 523 -15.23 -30.58 -5.24
N HIS A 524 -15.72 -31.72 -5.71
CA HIS A 524 -16.18 -31.88 -7.09
C HIS A 524 -17.36 -30.95 -7.41
N GLN A 525 -18.38 -30.90 -6.54
CA GLN A 525 -19.55 -30.05 -6.72
C GLN A 525 -19.19 -28.54 -6.71
N ARG A 526 -18.14 -28.12 -5.98
CA ARG A 526 -17.64 -26.74 -6.04
C ARG A 526 -17.09 -26.42 -7.43
N GLN A 527 -16.36 -27.34 -8.06
CA GLN A 527 -15.85 -27.15 -9.43
C GLN A 527 -17.01 -26.96 -10.43
N ASN A 528 -18.10 -27.71 -10.27
CA ASN A 528 -19.29 -27.59 -11.11
C ASN A 528 -19.98 -26.23 -10.91
N TRP A 529 -20.19 -25.82 -9.65
CA TRP A 529 -20.71 -24.48 -9.32
C TRP A 529 -19.83 -23.33 -9.85
N PHE A 530 -18.49 -23.45 -9.75
CA PHE A 530 -17.58 -22.44 -10.30
C PHE A 530 -17.67 -22.35 -11.83
N LYS A 531 -17.71 -23.48 -12.55
CA LYS A 531 -17.89 -23.50 -14.00
C LYS A 531 -19.20 -22.81 -14.42
N ALA A 532 -20.31 -23.13 -13.75
CA ALA A 532 -21.60 -22.49 -13.99
C ALA A 532 -21.55 -20.97 -13.69
N SER A 533 -20.93 -20.57 -12.58
CA SER A 533 -20.78 -19.16 -12.20
C SER A 533 -19.94 -18.36 -13.21
N VAL A 534 -18.88 -18.95 -13.77
CA VAL A 534 -18.08 -18.33 -14.84
C VAL A 534 -18.89 -18.17 -16.12
N ALA A 535 -19.71 -19.17 -16.49
CA ALA A 535 -20.60 -19.06 -17.66
C ALA A 535 -21.61 -17.90 -17.50
N VAL A 536 -22.23 -17.76 -16.33
CA VAL A 536 -23.12 -16.63 -15.99
C VAL A 536 -22.38 -15.29 -16.10
N GLN A 537 -21.20 -15.16 -15.50
CA GLN A 537 -20.44 -13.92 -15.49
C GLN A 537 -19.98 -13.50 -16.91
N ASN A 538 -19.64 -14.46 -17.76
CA ASN A 538 -19.35 -14.22 -19.18
C ASN A 538 -20.61 -13.77 -19.94
N ALA A 539 -21.74 -14.46 -19.76
CA ALA A 539 -23.01 -14.13 -20.41
C ALA A 539 -23.54 -12.74 -20.00
N VAL A 540 -23.47 -12.38 -18.72
CA VAL A 540 -23.80 -11.04 -18.22
C VAL A 540 -22.92 -9.98 -18.86
N THR A 541 -21.61 -10.22 -18.92
CA THR A 541 -20.65 -9.26 -19.48
C THR A 541 -20.89 -9.06 -20.98
N HIS A 542 -21.17 -10.14 -21.71
CA HIS A 542 -21.54 -10.09 -23.12
C HIS A 542 -22.85 -9.31 -23.33
N TYR A 543 -23.92 -9.67 -22.60
CA TYR A 543 -25.22 -8.98 -22.73
C TYR A 543 -25.13 -7.49 -22.39
N ALA A 544 -24.48 -7.13 -21.28
CA ALA A 544 -24.29 -5.73 -20.90
C ALA A 544 -23.51 -4.93 -21.96
N THR A 545 -22.48 -5.54 -22.57
CA THR A 545 -21.71 -4.91 -23.65
C THR A 545 -22.55 -4.73 -24.91
N THR A 546 -23.22 -5.79 -25.38
CA THR A 546 -24.04 -5.78 -26.61
C THR A 546 -25.25 -4.85 -26.49
N ALA A 547 -25.89 -4.79 -25.32
CA ALA A 547 -27.02 -3.91 -25.06
C ALA A 547 -26.62 -2.48 -24.62
N ASN A 548 -25.32 -2.19 -24.49
CA ASN A 548 -24.77 -0.93 -23.96
C ASN A 548 -25.39 -0.53 -22.59
N LEU A 549 -25.52 -1.51 -21.69
CA LEU A 549 -26.06 -1.36 -20.34
C LEU A 549 -24.95 -1.40 -19.28
N ASN A 550 -25.21 -0.81 -18.11
CA ASN A 550 -24.32 -0.95 -16.98
C ASN A 550 -24.32 -2.41 -16.47
N ARG A 551 -23.14 -3.04 -16.44
CA ARG A 551 -22.94 -4.44 -16.02
C ARG A 551 -23.44 -4.72 -14.61
N PHE A 552 -23.29 -3.79 -13.67
CA PHE A 552 -23.75 -3.95 -12.29
C PHE A 552 -25.28 -3.96 -12.21
N ASP A 553 -25.95 -3.09 -12.95
CA ASP A 553 -27.41 -3.04 -12.99
C ASP A 553 -28.01 -4.32 -13.62
N VAL A 554 -27.37 -4.84 -14.67
CA VAL A 554 -27.71 -6.15 -15.26
C VAL A 554 -27.54 -7.28 -14.23
N GLU A 555 -26.45 -7.32 -13.47
CA GLU A 555 -26.28 -8.31 -12.39
C GLU A 555 -27.36 -8.20 -11.30
N GLN A 556 -27.74 -6.98 -10.90
CA GLN A 556 -28.77 -6.76 -9.89
C GLN A 556 -30.16 -7.19 -10.37
N GLN A 557 -30.53 -6.85 -11.61
CA GLN A 557 -31.78 -7.29 -12.22
C GLN A 557 -31.81 -8.81 -12.37
N LEU A 558 -30.71 -9.42 -12.84
CA LEU A 558 -30.61 -10.87 -13.04
C LEU A 558 -30.82 -11.64 -11.73
N ARG A 559 -30.25 -11.17 -10.61
CA ARG A 559 -30.43 -11.78 -9.28
C ARG A 559 -31.86 -11.66 -8.74
N ARG A 560 -32.62 -10.62 -9.12
CA ARG A 560 -34.04 -10.47 -8.74
C ARG A 560 -34.92 -11.39 -9.60
N ALA A 561 -34.70 -11.37 -10.91
CA ALA A 561 -35.41 -12.20 -11.88
C ALA A 561 -35.21 -13.70 -11.59
N ALA A 562 -33.98 -14.14 -11.34
CA ALA A 562 -33.67 -15.56 -11.08
C ALA A 562 -34.36 -16.12 -9.83
N LYS A 563 -34.57 -15.29 -8.79
CA LYS A 563 -35.32 -15.65 -7.58
C LYS A 563 -36.85 -15.63 -7.76
N GLY A 564 -37.36 -15.06 -8.86
CA GLY A 564 -38.79 -14.80 -9.03
C GLY A 564 -39.33 -13.67 -8.14
N GLU A 565 -38.50 -12.69 -7.73
CA GLU A 565 -38.94 -11.56 -6.90
C GLU A 565 -39.85 -10.56 -7.65
N ASP A 566 -39.97 -10.67 -8.99
CA ASP A 566 -40.91 -9.90 -9.81
C ASP A 566 -42.30 -10.56 -9.84
N THR A 567 -43.17 -10.29 -8.84
CA THR A 567 -44.67 -10.21 -8.96
C THR A 567 -45.44 -9.99 -7.63
N VAL A 568 -44.91 -9.32 -6.60
CA VAL A 568 -45.72 -8.90 -5.43
C VAL A 568 -45.52 -7.42 -5.09
N ASN A 569 -45.91 -6.55 -6.04
CA ASN A 569 -46.38 -5.16 -5.79
C ASN A 569 -46.74 -4.50 -7.14
N ARG A 570 -47.97 -4.76 -7.62
CA ARG A 570 -48.63 -3.95 -8.65
C ARG A 570 -50.13 -3.97 -8.44
#